data_AF-A0A916D8R9-F1
#
_entry.id   AF-A0A916D8R9-F1
#
_cell.length_a   1.000
_cell.length_b   1.000
_cell.length_c   1.000
_cell.angle_alpha   90.00
_cell.angle_beta   90.00
_cell.angle_gamma   90.00
#
_symmetry.space_group_name_H-M   'P 1'
#
loop_
_entity.id
_entity.type
_entity.pdbx_description
1 polymer ?
#
loop_
_entity_poly.entity_id
_entity_poly.type
_entity_poly.pdbx_seq_one_letter_code
_entity_poly.pdbx_strand_id
1 'polypeptide(L)'
;TLEPTYNRAVDTIFALATSNQASPVALLRISGAACVRLARELFNADFRAGALDASISTGLGVTPCRVWMLKAPHTLTGEDMLELRIPGNPRLVAALESQLLVLGARHAQAGEFTRRALEAGKLDLSRAEAVSALINSQSEAERRQALADLAGESARALAALTEQLRTLSAGYEVAFDFSEDEPEAAPFEKLKTRLHEFRRELASFCASAAPRPRRELPVVALFGPPNAGKSSLFNALLGKRRALVSELPGSTRDPVRAELNLGGLRCELRDLSGVGASDADAGRFAQTARSEASQADVLLLLCAPGQAAELMREFSALCAQDSDLPSRALWIST
;
A
#
# COMPACT_ATOMS: atom_id res chain seq x y z
N THR A 1 -11.68 -27.06 -10.45
CA THR A 1 -12.68 -26.01 -10.20
C THR A 1 -12.16 -24.77 -10.88
N LEU A 2 -12.92 -24.28 -11.87
CA LEU A 2 -12.50 -23.28 -12.85
C LEU A 2 -12.04 -21.98 -12.17
N GLU A 3 -10.76 -21.66 -12.28
CA GLU A 3 -10.29 -20.28 -12.09
C GLU A 3 -11.04 -19.38 -13.07
N PRO A 4 -11.57 -18.23 -12.64
CA PRO A 4 -12.17 -17.29 -13.57
C PRO A 4 -11.06 -16.78 -14.49
N THR A 5 -11.06 -17.28 -15.71
CA THR A 5 -10.24 -16.76 -16.81
C THR A 5 -10.71 -15.34 -17.08
N TYR A 6 -10.08 -14.37 -16.41
CA TYR A 6 -10.23 -12.95 -16.72
C TYR A 6 -9.90 -12.78 -18.20
N ASN A 7 -10.91 -12.43 -18.98
CA ASN A 7 -10.77 -12.16 -20.39
C ASN A 7 -9.75 -11.01 -20.57
N ARG A 8 -8.51 -11.34 -20.94
CA ARG A 8 -7.38 -10.40 -21.14
C ARG A 8 -7.60 -9.42 -22.31
N ALA A 9 -8.77 -9.41 -22.92
CA ALA A 9 -9.20 -8.40 -23.90
C ALA A 9 -9.54 -7.06 -23.21
N VAL A 10 -8.48 -6.41 -22.71
CA VAL A 10 -8.30 -4.97 -22.43
C VAL A 10 -9.39 -4.27 -21.60
N ASP A 11 -9.38 -4.52 -20.30
CA ASP A 11 -10.13 -3.70 -19.36
C ASP A 11 -9.50 -2.30 -19.20
N THR A 12 -10.35 -1.29 -19.03
CA THR A 12 -9.94 0.11 -18.81
C THR A 12 -10.10 0.45 -17.34
N ILE A 13 -9.02 0.91 -16.72
CA ILE A 13 -8.97 1.22 -15.29
C ILE A 13 -8.94 2.72 -15.04
N PHE A 14 -9.47 3.15 -13.91
CA PHE A 14 -9.33 4.52 -13.45
C PHE A 14 -9.03 4.61 -11.95
N ALA A 15 -8.35 5.67 -11.54
CA ALA A 15 -8.16 6.02 -10.13
C ALA A 15 -7.86 7.51 -9.96
N LEU A 16 -8.16 8.02 -8.77
CA LEU A 16 -7.67 9.32 -8.34
C LEU A 16 -6.17 9.23 -8.04
N ALA A 17 -5.37 10.05 -8.72
CA ALA A 17 -3.91 10.13 -8.55
C ALA A 17 -3.50 11.14 -7.47
N THR A 18 -4.41 12.02 -7.05
CA THR A 18 -4.24 12.95 -5.92
C THR A 18 -4.95 12.45 -4.67
N SER A 19 -4.75 13.12 -3.53
CA SER A 19 -5.55 12.85 -2.33
C SER A 19 -7.03 13.15 -2.57
N ASN A 20 -7.92 12.37 -1.93
CA ASN A 20 -9.37 12.54 -2.05
C ASN A 20 -9.93 13.61 -1.09
N GLN A 21 -9.14 14.64 -0.80
CA GLN A 21 -9.54 15.74 0.07
C GLN A 21 -9.94 16.96 -0.76
N ALA A 22 -10.74 17.84 -0.14
CA ALA A 22 -11.05 19.14 -0.70
C ALA A 22 -9.75 19.86 -1.06
N SER A 23 -9.56 20.16 -2.35
CA SER A 23 -8.32 20.73 -2.86
C SER A 23 -8.58 21.57 -4.11
N PRO A 24 -7.68 22.51 -4.46
CA PRO A 24 -7.81 23.30 -5.68
C PRO A 24 -7.87 22.43 -6.95
N VAL A 25 -7.26 21.24 -6.92
CA VAL A 25 -7.12 20.35 -8.07
C VAL A 25 -7.18 18.89 -7.62
N ALA A 26 -8.00 18.10 -8.31
CA ALA A 26 -7.95 16.65 -8.33
C ALA A 26 -7.49 16.15 -9.71
N LEU A 27 -6.60 15.15 -9.71
CA LEU A 27 -6.14 14.46 -10.92
C LEU A 27 -6.73 13.06 -10.96
N LEU A 28 -7.63 12.79 -11.91
CA LEU A 28 -8.12 11.44 -12.18
C LEU A 28 -7.38 10.86 -13.39
N ARG A 29 -6.86 9.64 -13.25
CA ARG A 29 -6.18 8.90 -14.32
C ARG A 29 -7.06 7.78 -14.82
N ILE A 30 -7.04 7.55 -16.13
CA ILE A 30 -7.69 6.43 -16.81
C ILE A 30 -6.65 5.80 -17.75
N SER A 31 -6.56 4.47 -17.80
CA SER A 31 -5.66 3.71 -18.68
C SER A 31 -6.37 2.53 -19.31
N GLY A 32 -6.23 2.35 -20.63
CA GLY A 32 -6.73 1.19 -21.35
C GLY A 32 -7.33 1.54 -22.73
N ALA A 33 -7.76 0.52 -23.47
CA ALA A 33 -8.25 0.68 -24.85
C ALA A 33 -9.49 1.58 -24.99
N ALA A 34 -10.32 1.72 -23.94
CA ALA A 34 -11.52 2.54 -24.00
C ALA A 34 -11.24 4.04 -23.83
N CYS A 35 -10.00 4.47 -23.55
CA CYS A 35 -9.68 5.89 -23.34
C CYS A 35 -10.17 6.81 -24.47
N VAL A 36 -9.96 6.45 -25.74
CA VAL A 36 -10.45 7.26 -26.88
C VAL A 36 -11.99 7.38 -26.86
N ARG A 37 -12.69 6.27 -26.59
CA ARG A 37 -14.16 6.25 -26.51
C ARG A 37 -14.66 7.10 -25.35
N LEU A 38 -14.11 6.91 -24.16
CA LEU A 38 -14.46 7.66 -22.95
C LEU A 38 -14.24 9.16 -23.14
N ALA A 39 -13.17 9.56 -23.84
CA ALA A 39 -12.90 10.96 -24.11
C ALA A 39 -13.99 11.59 -24.99
N ARG A 40 -14.48 10.86 -26.00
CA ARG A 40 -15.62 11.29 -26.84
C ARG A 40 -16.92 11.37 -26.05
N GLU A 41 -17.22 10.35 -25.25
CA GLU A 41 -18.48 10.27 -24.49
C GLU A 41 -18.55 11.32 -23.39
N LEU A 42 -17.44 11.64 -22.73
CA LEU A 42 -17.40 12.58 -21.61
C LEU A 42 -17.31 14.05 -22.04
N PHE A 43 -16.64 14.34 -23.15
CA PHE A 43 -16.30 15.72 -23.54
C PHE A 43 -16.81 16.10 -24.94
N ASN A 44 -17.51 15.18 -25.63
CA ASN A 44 -18.02 15.37 -27.00
C ASN A 44 -16.97 15.89 -27.98
N ALA A 45 -15.74 15.36 -27.87
CA ALA A 45 -14.61 15.82 -28.67
C ALA A 45 -13.72 14.66 -29.08
N ASP A 46 -13.20 14.76 -30.30
CA ASP A 46 -12.49 13.69 -30.99
C ASP A 46 -10.98 13.84 -30.75
N PHE A 47 -10.50 13.36 -29.60
CA PHE A 47 -9.11 13.55 -29.19
C PHE A 47 -8.19 12.48 -29.77
N ARG A 48 -7.16 12.94 -30.49
CA ARG A 48 -6.07 12.06 -30.94
C ARG A 48 -4.89 12.06 -29.96
N ALA A 49 -4.44 13.21 -29.47
CA ALA A 49 -3.44 13.38 -28.40
C ALA A 49 -3.37 14.86 -27.98
N GLY A 50 -2.89 15.15 -26.77
CA GLY A 50 -2.63 16.52 -26.31
C GLY A 50 -3.52 16.99 -25.16
N ALA A 51 -3.50 18.29 -24.88
CA ALA A 51 -4.19 18.93 -23.75
C ALA A 51 -5.25 19.91 -24.24
N LEU A 52 -6.38 19.99 -23.54
CA LEU A 52 -7.42 20.97 -23.83
C LEU A 52 -8.21 21.38 -22.59
N ASP A 53 -8.78 22.57 -22.64
CA ASP A 53 -9.81 23.00 -21.70
C ASP A 53 -11.16 22.44 -22.18
N ALA A 54 -11.83 21.73 -21.29
CA ALA A 54 -13.09 21.04 -21.53
C ALA A 54 -14.10 21.37 -20.42
N SER A 55 -15.29 20.80 -20.52
CA SER A 55 -16.25 20.79 -19.42
C SER A 55 -16.82 19.40 -19.27
N ILE A 56 -16.95 18.94 -18.03
CA ILE A 56 -17.56 17.67 -17.71
C ILE A 56 -18.99 17.88 -17.20
N SER A 57 -19.95 17.22 -17.83
CA SER A 57 -21.33 17.24 -17.39
C SER A 57 -21.61 16.06 -16.49
N THR A 58 -21.96 16.34 -15.24
CA THR A 58 -22.34 15.32 -14.25
C THR A 58 -23.75 15.61 -13.73
N GLY A 59 -24.31 14.70 -12.92
CA GLY A 59 -25.58 14.95 -12.22
C GLY A 59 -25.55 16.15 -11.24
N LEU A 60 -24.38 16.73 -10.99
CA LEU A 60 -24.18 17.93 -10.17
C LEU A 60 -24.10 19.22 -11.00
N GLY A 61 -24.21 19.12 -12.33
CA GLY A 61 -24.04 20.23 -13.26
C GLY A 61 -22.75 20.12 -14.08
N VAL A 62 -22.49 21.18 -14.85
CA VAL A 62 -21.34 21.29 -15.76
C VAL A 62 -20.16 21.89 -15.02
N THR A 63 -19.01 21.22 -15.05
CA THR A 63 -17.78 21.67 -14.39
C THR A 63 -16.65 21.86 -15.41
N PRO A 64 -16.04 23.05 -15.51
CA PRO A 64 -14.83 23.26 -16.30
C PRO A 64 -13.68 22.38 -15.81
N CYS A 65 -12.91 21.82 -16.74
CA CYS A 65 -11.80 20.93 -16.45
C CYS A 65 -10.74 21.00 -17.55
N ARG A 66 -9.57 20.41 -17.28
CA ARG A 66 -8.53 20.22 -18.29
C ARG A 66 -8.27 18.74 -18.50
N VAL A 67 -8.22 18.33 -19.76
CA VAL A 67 -8.08 16.92 -20.16
C VAL A 67 -6.79 16.75 -20.94
N TRP A 68 -6.04 15.72 -20.61
CA TRP A 68 -4.91 15.24 -21.40
C TRP A 68 -5.20 13.86 -21.97
N MET A 69 -5.06 13.73 -23.28
CA MET A 69 -5.04 12.45 -23.98
C MET A 69 -3.60 12.08 -24.31
N LEU A 70 -3.14 10.96 -23.75
CA LEU A 70 -1.81 10.40 -23.95
C LEU A 70 -1.96 9.10 -24.74
N LYS A 71 -1.13 8.93 -25.78
CA LYS A 71 -1.24 7.78 -26.69
C LYS A 71 -0.16 6.75 -26.44
N ALA A 72 -0.56 5.49 -26.48
CA ALA A 72 0.38 4.38 -26.55
C ALA A 72 1.35 4.57 -27.75
N PRO A 73 2.61 4.09 -27.63
CA PRO A 73 3.19 3.45 -26.46
C PRO A 73 3.81 4.43 -25.46
N HIS A 74 3.74 5.76 -25.67
CA HIS A 74 4.51 6.75 -24.91
C HIS A 74 3.78 7.23 -23.65
N THR A 75 3.27 6.29 -22.85
CA THR A 75 2.53 6.56 -21.61
C THR A 75 3.11 5.77 -20.44
N LEU A 76 2.64 6.06 -19.22
CA LEU A 76 3.08 5.38 -17.99
C LEU A 76 2.87 3.87 -18.07
N THR A 77 1.67 3.43 -18.48
CA THR A 77 1.28 2.02 -18.56
C THR A 77 1.64 1.39 -19.90
N GLY A 78 2.07 2.18 -20.89
CA GLY A 78 2.21 1.75 -22.28
C GLY A 78 0.90 1.67 -23.05
N GLU A 79 -0.25 1.88 -22.41
CA GLU A 79 -1.58 1.94 -23.02
C GLU A 79 -1.99 3.39 -23.32
N ASP A 80 -3.09 3.58 -24.05
CA ASP A 80 -3.71 4.90 -24.09
C ASP A 80 -4.13 5.33 -22.68
N MET A 81 -3.96 6.61 -22.36
CA MET A 81 -4.31 7.17 -21.06
C MET A 81 -5.04 8.50 -21.19
N LEU A 82 -5.98 8.74 -20.27
CA LEU A 82 -6.57 10.06 -20.02
C LEU A 82 -6.15 10.55 -18.64
N GLU A 83 -5.76 11.82 -18.55
CA GLU A 83 -5.63 12.52 -17.28
C GLU A 83 -6.62 13.69 -17.21
N LEU A 84 -7.47 13.69 -16.19
CA LEU A 84 -8.50 14.69 -15.96
C LEU A 84 -8.11 15.55 -14.77
N ARG A 85 -7.93 16.84 -15.00
CA ARG A 85 -7.68 17.84 -13.97
C ARG A 85 -8.96 18.62 -13.72
N ILE A 86 -9.61 18.31 -12.61
CA ILE A 86 -10.89 18.88 -12.17
C ILE A 86 -10.71 19.61 -10.83
N PRO A 87 -11.63 20.50 -10.41
CA PRO A 87 -11.68 20.98 -9.03
C PRO A 87 -11.77 19.80 -8.05
N GLY A 88 -10.97 19.83 -6.97
CA GLY A 88 -10.86 18.74 -6.00
C GLY A 88 -12.04 18.66 -5.03
N ASN A 89 -13.28 18.62 -5.54
CA ASN A 89 -14.47 18.42 -4.72
C ASN A 89 -14.79 16.91 -4.62
N PRO A 90 -14.82 16.30 -3.41
CA PRO A 90 -15.05 14.86 -3.27
C PRO A 90 -16.39 14.37 -3.86
N ARG A 91 -17.44 15.20 -3.87
CA ARG A 91 -18.73 14.85 -4.50
C ARG A 91 -18.63 14.83 -6.02
N LEU A 92 -17.89 15.77 -6.60
CA LEU A 92 -17.62 15.81 -8.05
C LEU A 92 -16.80 14.59 -8.47
N VAL A 93 -15.75 14.26 -7.72
CA VAL A 93 -14.92 13.07 -7.95
C VAL A 93 -15.79 11.81 -7.92
N ALA A 94 -16.62 11.63 -6.88
CA ALA A 94 -17.50 10.48 -6.76
C ALA A 94 -18.55 10.38 -7.89
N ALA A 95 -19.09 11.52 -8.34
CA ALA A 95 -20.03 11.56 -9.47
C ALA A 95 -19.34 11.12 -10.77
N LEU A 96 -18.11 11.59 -11.01
CA LEU A 96 -17.32 11.20 -12.17
C LEU A 96 -16.92 9.72 -12.14
N GLU A 97 -16.44 9.22 -11.00
CA GLU A 97 -16.12 7.80 -10.84
C GLU A 97 -17.35 6.91 -11.10
N SER A 98 -18.53 7.32 -10.62
CA SER A 98 -19.79 6.62 -10.90
C SER A 98 -20.13 6.60 -12.40
N GLN A 99 -19.92 7.71 -13.09
CA GLN A 99 -20.13 7.80 -14.54
C GLN A 99 -19.15 6.90 -15.31
N LEU A 100 -17.88 6.86 -14.91
CA LEU A 100 -16.86 5.99 -15.53
C LEU A 100 -17.20 4.50 -15.36
N LEU A 101 -17.75 4.10 -14.20
CA LEU A 101 -18.26 2.75 -13.97
C LEU A 101 -19.37 2.39 -14.95
N VAL A 102 -20.33 3.30 -15.16
CA VAL A 102 -21.43 3.10 -16.12
C VAL A 102 -20.92 3.01 -17.56
N LEU A 103 -19.88 3.78 -17.90
CA LEU A 103 -19.23 3.73 -19.21
C LEU A 103 -18.27 2.53 -19.38
N GLY A 104 -18.26 1.58 -18.43
CA GLY A 104 -17.55 0.31 -18.53
C GLY A 104 -16.07 0.35 -18.16
N ALA A 105 -15.59 1.43 -17.54
CA ALA A 105 -14.30 1.43 -16.88
C ALA A 105 -14.45 0.89 -15.45
N ARG A 106 -13.37 0.39 -14.83
CA ARG A 106 -13.39 -0.08 -13.43
C ARG A 106 -12.37 0.65 -12.58
N HIS A 107 -12.55 0.62 -11.26
CA HIS A 107 -11.49 1.08 -10.36
C HIS A 107 -10.21 0.26 -10.56
N ALA A 108 -9.08 0.96 -10.58
CA ALA A 108 -7.76 0.34 -10.53
C ALA A 108 -7.53 -0.28 -9.15
N GLN A 109 -6.89 -1.45 -9.13
CA GLN A 109 -6.39 -2.05 -7.89
C GLN A 109 -5.16 -1.27 -7.37
N ALA A 110 -4.79 -1.50 -6.11
CA ALA A 110 -3.61 -0.90 -5.52
C ALA A 110 -2.36 -1.25 -6.35
N GLY A 111 -1.62 -0.22 -6.78
CA GLY A 111 -0.40 -0.40 -7.59
C GLY A 111 -0.64 -0.84 -9.03
N GLU A 112 -1.89 -0.94 -9.51
CA GLU A 112 -2.18 -1.54 -10.82
C GLU A 112 -1.57 -0.76 -11.99
N PHE A 113 -1.55 0.58 -11.94
CA PHE A 113 -0.88 1.39 -12.96
C PHE A 113 0.62 1.06 -13.06
N THR A 114 1.29 0.90 -11.91
CA THR A 114 2.71 0.51 -11.86
C THR A 114 2.91 -0.92 -12.33
N ARG A 115 2.00 -1.86 -11.98
CA ARG A 115 2.02 -3.25 -12.47
C ARG A 115 1.93 -3.29 -14.00
N ARG A 116 1.00 -2.54 -14.61
CA ARG A 116 0.87 -2.44 -16.07
C ARG A 116 2.12 -1.84 -16.71
N ALA A 117 2.72 -0.83 -16.08
CA ALA A 117 3.98 -0.25 -16.54
C ALA A 117 5.13 -1.27 -16.56
N LEU A 118 5.22 -2.12 -15.53
CA LEU A 118 6.18 -3.24 -15.46
C LEU A 118 5.93 -4.27 -16.58
N GLU A 119 4.68 -4.69 -16.75
CA GLU A 119 4.28 -5.66 -17.80
C GLU A 119 4.52 -5.13 -19.21
N ALA A 120 4.36 -3.83 -19.44
CA ALA A 120 4.65 -3.16 -20.69
C ALA A 120 6.13 -2.82 -20.89
N GLY A 121 7.02 -3.22 -19.96
CA GLY A 121 8.46 -2.94 -20.01
C GLY A 121 8.81 -1.45 -19.91
N LYS A 122 7.89 -0.61 -19.40
CA LYS A 122 8.14 0.83 -19.15
C LYS A 122 9.02 1.06 -17.94
N LEU A 123 9.06 0.07 -17.05
CA LEU A 123 9.72 0.14 -15.77
C LEU A 123 10.18 -1.28 -15.38
N ASP A 124 11.26 -1.42 -14.61
CA ASP A 124 11.64 -2.68 -13.97
C ASP A 124 11.14 -2.71 -12.50
N LEU A 125 11.22 -3.87 -11.85
CA LEU A 125 10.72 -4.05 -10.48
C LEU A 125 11.48 -3.16 -9.48
N SER A 126 12.79 -3.01 -9.64
CA SER A 126 13.63 -2.19 -8.77
C SER A 126 13.19 -0.72 -8.82
N ARG A 127 12.94 -0.20 -10.02
CA ARG A 127 12.41 1.14 -10.25
C ARG A 127 10.97 1.29 -9.76
N ALA A 128 10.12 0.26 -9.86
CA ALA A 128 8.76 0.29 -9.29
C ALA A 128 8.80 0.51 -7.77
N GLU A 129 9.66 -0.23 -7.09
CA GLU A 129 9.87 -0.08 -5.67
C GLU A 129 10.47 1.27 -5.31
N ALA A 130 11.43 1.77 -6.11
CA ALA A 130 12.04 3.08 -5.90
C ALA A 130 11.01 4.22 -6.00
N VAL A 131 10.08 4.17 -6.96
CA VAL A 131 8.96 5.13 -7.05
C VAL A 131 8.11 5.10 -5.78
N SER A 132 7.76 3.90 -5.29
CA SER A 132 6.98 3.74 -4.06
C SER A 132 7.73 4.28 -2.84
N ALA A 133 9.03 3.96 -2.71
CA ALA A 133 9.89 4.44 -1.64
C ALA A 133 10.01 5.97 -1.67
N LEU A 134 10.11 6.58 -2.85
CA LEU A 134 10.18 8.03 -3.01
C LEU A 134 8.89 8.72 -2.55
N ILE A 135 7.72 8.21 -2.98
CA ILE A 135 6.40 8.74 -2.58
C ILE A 135 6.21 8.69 -1.06
N ASN A 136 6.71 7.62 -0.43
CA ASN A 136 6.51 7.38 1.01
C ASN A 136 7.67 7.85 1.89
N SER A 137 8.71 8.45 1.32
CA SER A 137 9.88 8.91 2.06
C SER A 137 9.51 10.00 3.08
N GLN A 138 10.07 9.89 4.28
CA GLN A 138 9.84 10.85 5.38
C GLN A 138 11.12 11.49 5.91
N SER A 139 12.28 10.97 5.51
CA SER A 139 13.57 11.61 5.75
C SER A 139 14.26 11.97 4.45
N GLU A 140 15.11 13.00 4.51
CA GLU A 140 15.94 13.39 3.37
C GLU A 140 16.91 12.27 2.95
N ALA A 141 17.33 11.42 3.88
CA ALA A 141 18.14 10.24 3.59
C ALA A 141 17.36 9.19 2.78
N GLU A 142 16.13 8.85 3.21
CA GLU A 142 15.23 7.95 2.45
C GLU A 142 14.93 8.48 1.05
N ARG A 143 14.66 9.80 0.95
CA ARG A 143 14.36 10.45 -0.34
C ARG A 143 15.56 10.35 -1.30
N ARG A 144 16.79 10.60 -0.83
CA ARG A 144 18.00 10.47 -1.65
C ARG A 144 18.25 9.02 -2.06
N GLN A 145 18.08 8.06 -1.15
CA GLN A 145 18.24 6.65 -1.45
C GLN A 145 17.23 6.19 -2.51
N ALA A 146 15.96 6.57 -2.38
CA ALA A 146 14.93 6.24 -3.36
C ALA A 146 15.22 6.83 -4.74
N LEU A 147 15.81 8.03 -4.81
CA LEU A 147 16.27 8.62 -6.07
C LEU A 147 17.47 7.88 -6.69
N ALA A 148 18.43 7.46 -5.87
CA ALA A 148 19.57 6.65 -6.32
C ALA A 148 19.11 5.29 -6.87
N ASP A 149 18.16 4.64 -6.19
CA ASP A 149 17.54 3.40 -6.64
C ASP A 149 16.77 3.61 -7.95
N LEU A 150 16.04 4.71 -8.08
CA LEU A 150 15.32 5.07 -9.31
C LEU A 150 16.29 5.30 -10.49
N ALA A 151 17.47 5.86 -10.22
CA ALA A 151 18.57 6.00 -11.17
C ALA A 151 19.31 4.67 -11.44
N GLY A 152 18.91 3.57 -10.80
CA GLY A 152 19.46 2.24 -11.01
C GLY A 152 20.82 2.01 -10.36
N GLU A 153 21.18 2.74 -9.30
CA GLU A 153 22.43 2.52 -8.58
C GLU A 153 22.48 1.14 -7.92
N SER A 154 21.43 0.77 -7.18
CA SER A 154 21.31 -0.55 -6.56
C SER A 154 21.31 -1.69 -7.58
N ALA A 155 20.65 -1.51 -8.73
CA ALA A 155 20.66 -2.49 -9.82
C ALA A 155 22.08 -2.69 -10.40
N ARG A 156 22.83 -1.59 -10.60
CA ARG A 156 24.23 -1.65 -11.07
C ARG A 156 25.16 -2.31 -10.05
N ALA A 157 25.00 -1.99 -8.76
CA ALA A 157 25.78 -2.59 -7.69
C ALA A 157 25.52 -4.10 -7.59
N LEU A 158 24.25 -4.53 -7.67
CA LEU A 158 23.88 -5.95 -7.65
C LEU A 158 24.40 -6.71 -8.88
N ALA A 159 24.35 -6.08 -10.06
CA ALA A 159 24.91 -6.67 -11.28
C ALA A 159 26.44 -6.87 -11.17
N ALA A 160 27.16 -5.89 -10.59
CA ALA A 160 28.60 -6.01 -10.35
C ALA A 160 28.92 -7.16 -9.38
N LEU A 161 28.19 -7.27 -8.26
CA LEU A 161 28.35 -8.39 -7.31
C LEU A 161 28.05 -9.75 -7.96
N THR A 162 27.04 -9.81 -8.83
CA THR A 162 26.68 -11.03 -9.55
C THR A 162 27.81 -11.47 -10.50
N GLU A 163 28.42 -10.53 -11.22
CA GLU A 163 29.54 -10.84 -12.12
C GLU A 163 30.81 -11.26 -11.35
N GLN A 164 31.07 -10.65 -10.20
CA GLN A 164 32.15 -11.09 -9.31
C GLN A 164 31.91 -12.53 -8.84
N LEU A 165 30.69 -12.86 -8.39
CA LEU A 165 30.35 -14.22 -7.95
C LEU A 165 30.47 -15.24 -9.09
N ARG A 166 30.04 -14.88 -10.30
CA ARG A 166 30.22 -15.72 -11.50
C ARG A 166 31.69 -16.01 -11.78
N THR A 167 32.54 -14.99 -11.64
CA THR A 167 33.99 -15.10 -11.81
C THR A 167 34.61 -16.02 -10.75
N LEU A 168 34.17 -15.93 -9.49
CA LEU A 168 34.61 -16.82 -8.42
C LEU A 168 34.16 -18.25 -8.64
N SER A 169 32.94 -18.46 -9.13
CA SER A 169 32.43 -19.80 -9.47
C SER A 169 33.27 -20.46 -10.57
N ALA A 170 33.58 -19.73 -11.64
CA ALA A 170 34.45 -20.25 -12.70
C ALA A 170 35.87 -20.54 -12.18
N GLY A 171 36.41 -19.70 -11.29
CA GLY A 171 37.71 -19.94 -10.66
C GLY A 171 37.73 -21.18 -9.77
N TYR A 172 36.61 -21.51 -9.12
CA TYR A 172 36.46 -22.75 -8.36
C TYR A 172 36.43 -23.98 -9.28
N GLU A 173 35.67 -23.95 -10.37
CA GLU A 173 35.62 -25.06 -11.34
C GLU A 173 37.01 -25.38 -11.89
N VAL A 174 37.78 -24.36 -12.27
CA VAL A 174 39.18 -24.53 -12.69
C VAL A 174 40.02 -25.14 -11.56
N ALA A 175 39.98 -24.58 -10.35
CA ALA A 175 40.79 -25.11 -9.24
C ALA A 175 40.41 -26.56 -8.87
N PHE A 176 39.16 -26.95 -9.08
CA PHE A 176 38.67 -28.31 -8.83
C PHE A 176 39.15 -29.29 -9.92
N ASP A 177 39.01 -28.93 -11.21
CA ASP A 177 39.42 -29.77 -12.34
C ASP A 177 40.93 -30.04 -12.37
N PHE A 178 41.77 -29.09 -11.95
CA PHE A 178 43.24 -29.25 -11.90
C PHE A 178 43.76 -29.86 -10.58
N SER A 179 42.88 -30.21 -9.62
CA SER A 179 43.29 -30.75 -8.32
C SER A 179 43.74 -32.22 -8.34
N GLU A 180 43.46 -32.95 -9.43
CA GLU A 180 43.91 -34.34 -9.60
C GLU A 180 45.37 -34.45 -10.09
N ASP A 181 45.90 -33.43 -10.77
CA ASP A 181 47.22 -33.49 -11.42
C ASP A 181 48.37 -32.93 -10.56
N GLU A 182 48.11 -31.98 -9.64
CA GLU A 182 49.07 -31.52 -8.62
C GLU A 182 48.33 -30.67 -7.55
N PRO A 183 48.38 -31.01 -6.25
CA PRO A 183 47.65 -30.29 -5.21
C PRO A 183 48.38 -28.98 -4.87
N GLU A 184 48.32 -27.98 -5.76
CA GLU A 184 48.76 -26.63 -5.42
C GLU A 184 47.74 -26.01 -4.47
N ALA A 185 48.15 -25.64 -3.25
CA ALA A 185 47.29 -24.94 -2.28
C ALA A 185 47.05 -23.46 -2.66
N ALA A 186 47.89 -22.89 -3.53
CA ALA A 186 47.90 -21.47 -3.87
C ALA A 186 46.64 -20.97 -4.62
N PRO A 187 46.03 -21.72 -5.57
CA PRO A 187 44.75 -21.38 -6.19
C PRO A 187 43.59 -21.32 -5.19
N PHE A 188 43.51 -22.28 -4.27
CA PHE A 188 42.45 -22.32 -3.25
C PHE A 188 42.58 -21.20 -2.22
N GLU A 189 43.79 -20.86 -1.75
CA GLU A 189 43.99 -19.75 -0.81
C GLU A 189 43.67 -18.38 -1.43
N LYS A 190 44.01 -18.17 -2.71
CA LYS A 190 43.59 -16.97 -3.47
C LYS A 190 42.07 -16.89 -3.60
N LEU A 191 41.42 -18.01 -3.93
CA LEU A 191 39.95 -18.07 -4.04
C LEU A 191 39.27 -17.77 -2.70
N LYS A 192 39.78 -18.34 -1.60
CA LYS A 192 39.29 -18.11 -0.25
C LYS A 192 39.42 -16.65 0.18
N THR A 193 40.54 -16.00 -0.14
CA THR A 193 40.75 -14.57 0.14
C THR A 193 39.73 -13.72 -0.62
N ARG A 194 39.52 -13.99 -1.92
CA ARG A 194 38.51 -13.26 -2.72
C ARG A 194 37.08 -13.50 -2.24
N LEU A 195 36.75 -14.72 -1.79
CA LEU A 195 35.44 -15.01 -1.18
C LEU A 195 35.21 -14.21 0.11
N HIS A 196 36.25 -14.02 0.93
CA HIS A 196 36.17 -13.18 2.12
C HIS A 196 36.00 -11.69 1.79
N GLU A 197 36.62 -11.20 0.72
CA GLU A 197 36.41 -9.85 0.18
C GLU A 197 34.98 -9.67 -0.35
N PHE A 198 34.53 -10.57 -1.22
CA PHE A 198 33.17 -10.58 -1.75
C PHE A 198 32.11 -10.59 -0.63
N ARG A 199 32.29 -11.41 0.41
CA ARG A 199 31.38 -11.45 1.56
C ARG A 199 31.30 -10.11 2.28
N ARG A 200 32.42 -9.38 2.39
CA ARG A 200 32.44 -8.04 3.01
C ARG A 200 31.72 -7.01 2.14
N GLU A 201 31.95 -7.03 0.83
CA GLU A 201 31.25 -6.16 -0.12
C GLU A 201 29.74 -6.40 -0.09
N LEU A 202 29.32 -7.67 -0.14
CA LEU A 202 27.92 -8.06 -0.05
C LEU A 202 27.29 -7.63 1.29
N ALA A 203 27.99 -7.83 2.41
CA ALA A 203 27.50 -7.39 3.72
C ALA A 203 27.33 -5.86 3.78
N SER A 204 28.25 -5.10 3.20
CA SER A 204 28.14 -3.64 3.11
C SER A 204 26.97 -3.21 2.23
N PHE A 205 26.75 -3.89 1.10
CA PHE A 205 25.60 -3.64 0.24
C PHE A 205 24.29 -3.90 0.98
N CYS A 206 24.17 -5.06 1.65
CA CYS A 206 22.99 -5.39 2.47
C CYS A 206 22.77 -4.41 3.63
N ALA A 207 23.84 -3.91 4.26
CA ALA A 207 23.72 -2.91 5.32
C ALA A 207 23.28 -1.52 4.79
N SER A 208 23.67 -1.18 3.56
CA SER A 208 23.27 0.07 2.90
C SER A 208 21.81 0.06 2.45
N ALA A 209 21.28 -1.12 2.12
CA ALA A 209 19.85 -1.37 1.99
C ALA A 209 19.26 -1.38 3.42
N ALA A 210 19.07 -0.20 4.01
CA ALA A 210 18.47 -0.07 5.33
C ALA A 210 17.24 -1.00 5.43
N PRO A 211 17.07 -1.75 6.53
CA PRO A 211 15.84 -2.49 6.74
C PRO A 211 14.72 -1.48 6.60
N ARG A 212 13.95 -1.54 5.50
CA ARG A 212 12.73 -0.76 5.38
C ARG A 212 11.91 -1.22 6.58
N PRO A 213 11.67 -0.38 7.61
CA PRO A 213 10.73 -0.80 8.63
C PRO A 213 9.47 -1.15 7.85
N ARG A 214 8.99 -2.40 7.96
CA ARG A 214 7.62 -2.70 7.58
C ARG A 214 6.82 -1.73 8.42
N ARG A 215 6.40 -0.64 7.82
CA ARG A 215 5.71 0.41 8.54
C ARG A 215 4.32 -0.14 8.72
N GLU A 216 4.16 -0.91 9.78
CA GLU A 216 2.85 -1.30 10.27
C GLU A 216 2.06 -0.01 10.41
N LEU A 217 0.91 0.04 9.75
CA LEU A 217 0.02 1.19 9.85
C LEU A 217 -0.28 1.41 11.34
N PRO A 218 -0.38 2.66 11.81
CA PRO A 218 -0.81 2.92 13.18
C PRO A 218 -2.07 2.12 13.48
N VAL A 219 -2.04 1.33 14.55
CA VAL A 219 -3.12 0.43 14.92
C VAL A 219 -4.10 1.17 15.82
N VAL A 220 -5.35 1.26 15.38
CA VAL A 220 -6.47 1.80 16.14
C VAL A 220 -7.35 0.62 16.56
N ALA A 221 -7.42 0.33 17.85
CA ALA A 221 -8.22 -0.76 18.36
C ALA A 221 -9.52 -0.26 19.02
N LEU A 222 -10.66 -0.84 18.64
CA LEU A 222 -11.96 -0.62 19.29
C LEU A 222 -12.07 -1.51 20.52
N PHE A 223 -12.26 -0.91 21.68
CA PHE A 223 -12.35 -1.62 22.96
C PHE A 223 -13.59 -1.18 23.75
N GLY A 224 -14.17 -2.11 24.50
CA GLY A 224 -15.38 -1.83 25.29
C GLY A 224 -16.21 -3.08 25.58
N PRO A 225 -17.24 -2.97 26.44
CA PRO A 225 -18.05 -4.10 26.86
C PRO A 225 -18.81 -4.75 25.69
N PRO A 226 -19.28 -6.01 25.84
CA PRO A 226 -20.17 -6.64 24.86
C PRO A 226 -21.36 -5.73 24.55
N ASN A 227 -21.81 -5.74 23.29
CA ASN A 227 -22.92 -4.91 22.81
C ASN A 227 -22.76 -3.38 22.88
N ALA A 228 -21.56 -2.86 23.20
CA ALA A 228 -21.27 -1.41 23.18
C ALA A 228 -21.26 -0.77 21.78
N GLY A 229 -21.69 -1.48 20.74
CA GLY A 229 -21.73 -0.96 19.37
C GLY A 229 -20.39 -0.93 18.63
N LYS A 230 -19.35 -1.64 19.10
CA LYS A 230 -18.03 -1.71 18.44
C LYS A 230 -18.10 -2.13 16.98
N SER A 231 -18.72 -3.27 16.69
CA SER A 231 -18.87 -3.76 15.32
C SER A 231 -19.76 -2.84 14.47
N SER A 232 -20.73 -2.15 15.08
CA SER A 232 -21.54 -1.13 14.40
C SER A 232 -20.69 0.11 14.05
N LEU A 233 -19.83 0.59 14.95
CA LEU A 233 -18.91 1.69 14.67
C LEU A 233 -17.84 1.28 13.65
N PHE A 234 -17.28 0.08 13.77
CA PHE A 234 -16.35 -0.51 12.81
C PHE A 234 -16.93 -0.44 11.39
N ASN A 235 -18.11 -1.02 11.20
CA ASN A 235 -18.80 -1.00 9.91
C ASN A 235 -19.17 0.42 9.45
N ALA A 236 -19.59 1.31 10.36
CA ALA A 236 -19.91 2.69 10.03
C ALA A 236 -18.68 3.49 9.58
N LEU A 237 -17.51 3.26 10.20
CA LEU A 237 -16.25 3.90 9.83
C LEU A 237 -15.77 3.44 8.46
N LEU A 238 -15.90 2.14 8.17
CA LEU A 238 -15.55 1.56 6.86
C LEU A 238 -16.49 2.03 5.74
N GLY A 239 -17.78 2.21 6.04
CA GLY A 239 -18.80 2.66 5.08
C GLY A 239 -18.80 4.18 4.80
N LYS A 240 -18.31 5.01 5.74
CA LYS A 240 -18.24 6.48 5.56
C LYS A 240 -16.88 6.96 5.03
N ARG A 241 -15.81 6.18 5.17
CA ARG A 241 -14.46 6.54 4.73
C ARG A 241 -13.83 5.33 4.03
N ARG A 242 -13.82 5.37 2.69
CA ARG A 242 -13.32 4.32 1.76
C ARG A 242 -12.28 3.40 2.40
N ALA A 243 -12.70 2.20 2.78
CA ALA A 243 -11.85 1.12 3.23
C ALA A 243 -11.16 0.45 2.03
N LEU A 244 -9.85 0.22 2.11
CA LEU A 244 -9.17 -0.75 1.27
C LEU A 244 -9.24 -2.07 2.05
N VAL A 245 -10.23 -2.90 1.74
CA VAL A 245 -10.41 -4.19 2.41
C VAL A 245 -9.36 -5.16 1.88
N SER A 246 -8.46 -5.64 2.76
CA SER A 246 -7.71 -6.86 2.49
C SER A 246 -8.61 -8.04 2.87
N GLU A 247 -8.97 -8.87 1.90
CA GLU A 247 -9.73 -10.10 2.18
C GLU A 247 -8.76 -11.15 2.75
N LEU A 248 -8.80 -11.34 4.07
CA LEU A 248 -8.33 -12.57 4.71
C LEU A 248 -9.55 -13.25 5.35
N PRO A 249 -10.10 -14.31 4.73
CA PRO A 249 -11.20 -15.05 5.30
C PRO A 249 -10.67 -15.99 6.40
N GLY A 250 -11.16 -15.82 7.63
CA GLY A 250 -10.86 -16.70 8.75
C GLY A 250 -11.76 -16.41 9.95
N SER A 251 -12.66 -17.36 10.26
CA SER A 251 -13.47 -17.59 11.47
C SER A 251 -13.75 -16.47 12.49
N THR A 252 -15.00 -16.42 12.95
CA THR A 252 -15.61 -15.58 14.01
C THR A 252 -15.01 -15.70 15.43
N ARG A 253 -13.69 -15.77 15.57
CA ARG A 253 -12.99 -15.71 16.87
C ARG A 253 -11.70 -14.88 16.86
N ASP A 254 -11.28 -14.34 15.71
CA ASP A 254 -10.12 -13.47 15.58
C ASP A 254 -10.57 -11.99 15.41
N PRO A 255 -9.78 -11.00 15.87
CA PRO A 255 -10.11 -9.59 15.70
C PRO A 255 -10.28 -9.24 14.21
N VAL A 256 -11.40 -8.58 13.88
CA VAL A 256 -11.65 -8.13 12.51
C VAL A 256 -10.78 -6.91 12.24
N ARG A 257 -9.99 -6.95 11.15
CA ARG A 257 -9.01 -5.91 10.79
C ARG A 257 -9.40 -5.24 9.48
N ALA A 258 -9.19 -3.94 9.36
CA ALA A 258 -9.39 -3.21 8.12
C ALA A 258 -8.50 -1.97 8.02
N GLU A 259 -8.01 -1.64 6.82
CA GLU A 259 -7.32 -0.37 6.58
C GLU A 259 -8.34 0.77 6.46
N LEU A 260 -8.15 1.82 7.25
CA LEU A 260 -8.99 3.01 7.31
C LEU A 260 -8.17 4.25 6.99
N ASN A 261 -8.73 5.14 6.16
CA ASN A 261 -8.17 6.47 5.93
C ASN A 261 -8.91 7.54 6.76
N LEU A 262 -8.28 8.01 7.82
CA LEU A 262 -8.78 9.07 8.70
C LEU A 262 -8.16 10.43 8.33
N GLY A 263 -8.83 11.19 7.46
CA GLY A 263 -8.42 12.57 7.17
C GLY A 263 -7.05 12.67 6.50
N GLY A 264 -6.67 11.67 5.70
CA GLY A 264 -5.37 11.58 5.02
C GLY A 264 -4.38 10.66 5.70
N LEU A 265 -4.62 10.26 6.95
CA LEU A 265 -3.79 9.29 7.68
C LEU A 265 -4.34 7.88 7.48
N ARG A 266 -3.49 6.96 7.01
CA ARG A 266 -3.84 5.53 6.92
C ARG A 266 -3.54 4.87 8.27
N CYS A 267 -4.47 4.09 8.77
CA CYS A 267 -4.35 3.31 9.99
C CYS A 267 -5.01 1.94 9.83
N GLU A 268 -4.60 0.96 10.62
CA GLU A 268 -5.30 -0.33 10.73
C GLU A 268 -6.34 -0.22 11.85
N LEU A 269 -7.62 -0.36 11.52
CA LEU A 269 -8.70 -0.46 12.49
C LEU A 269 -8.89 -1.93 12.89
N ARG A 270 -8.87 -2.23 14.19
CA ARG A 270 -9.14 -3.55 14.75
C ARG A 270 -10.41 -3.52 15.59
N ASP A 271 -11.38 -4.38 15.30
CA ASP A 271 -12.52 -4.64 16.18
C ASP A 271 -12.13 -5.76 17.16
N LEU A 272 -11.86 -5.39 18.41
CA LEU A 272 -11.55 -6.36 19.46
C LEU A 272 -12.88 -6.94 19.97
N SER A 273 -12.96 -8.26 20.02
CA SER A 273 -14.12 -8.96 20.59
C SER A 273 -14.39 -8.44 22.01
N GLY A 274 -15.64 -8.08 22.29
CA GLY A 274 -16.01 -7.42 23.54
C GLY A 274 -15.62 -8.22 24.78
N VAL A 275 -15.07 -7.53 25.78
CA VAL A 275 -14.74 -8.14 27.07
C VAL A 275 -16.04 -8.44 27.83
N GLY A 276 -16.54 -9.67 27.72
CA GLY A 276 -17.63 -10.17 28.55
C GLY A 276 -18.53 -11.21 27.88
N ALA A 277 -18.34 -12.49 28.24
CA ALA A 277 -19.40 -13.50 28.23
C ALA A 277 -19.05 -14.66 29.18
N SER A 278 -19.76 -14.71 30.33
CA SER A 278 -19.80 -15.78 31.35
C SER A 278 -18.52 -16.05 32.16
N ASP A 279 -18.72 -16.33 33.47
CA ASP A 279 -17.68 -16.57 34.48
C ASP A 279 -16.66 -17.67 34.13
N ALA A 280 -16.96 -18.53 33.15
CA ALA A 280 -16.08 -19.63 32.75
C ALA A 280 -14.96 -19.23 31.76
N ASP A 281 -15.15 -18.17 30.98
CA ASP A 281 -14.23 -17.81 29.88
C ASP A 281 -13.52 -16.44 30.09
N ALA A 282 -13.88 -15.70 31.14
CA ALA A 282 -13.40 -14.35 31.44
C ALA A 282 -11.86 -14.21 31.44
N GLY A 283 -11.13 -15.22 31.91
CA GLY A 283 -9.66 -15.18 32.00
C GLY A 283 -8.94 -15.17 30.64
N ARG A 284 -9.39 -15.96 29.67
CA ARG A 284 -8.76 -16.05 28.33
C ARG A 284 -9.12 -14.89 27.42
N PHE A 285 -10.36 -14.41 27.49
CA PHE A 285 -10.79 -13.22 26.75
C PHE A 285 -10.13 -11.95 27.26
N ALA A 286 -9.97 -11.80 28.59
CA ALA A 286 -9.22 -10.68 29.15
C ALA A 286 -7.76 -10.71 28.68
N GLN A 287 -7.12 -11.88 28.61
CA GLN A 287 -5.71 -11.99 28.19
C GLN A 287 -5.51 -11.73 26.69
N THR A 288 -6.45 -12.15 25.84
CA THR A 288 -6.40 -11.89 24.38
C THR A 288 -6.67 -10.42 24.09
N ALA A 289 -7.69 -9.82 24.72
CA ALA A 289 -7.96 -8.40 24.60
C ALA A 289 -6.82 -7.53 25.18
N ARG A 290 -6.11 -8.00 26.22
CA ARG A 290 -4.87 -7.38 26.74
C ARG A 290 -3.73 -7.42 25.72
N SER A 291 -3.48 -8.59 25.12
CA SER A 291 -2.41 -8.75 24.12
C SER A 291 -2.65 -7.94 22.85
N GLU A 292 -3.90 -7.73 22.46
CA GLU A 292 -4.23 -6.96 21.26
C GLU A 292 -4.31 -5.45 21.53
N ALA A 293 -4.69 -5.06 22.76
CA ALA A 293 -4.66 -3.67 23.19
C ALA A 293 -3.24 -3.12 23.37
N SER A 294 -2.27 -3.93 23.82
CA SER A 294 -0.86 -3.53 23.91
C SER A 294 -0.19 -3.36 22.54
N GLN A 295 -0.75 -3.97 21.50
CA GLN A 295 -0.29 -3.80 20.11
C GLN A 295 -0.94 -2.61 19.40
N ALA A 296 -1.81 -1.85 20.07
CA ALA A 296 -2.48 -0.71 19.49
C ALA A 296 -1.72 0.60 19.80
N ASP A 297 -1.56 1.45 18.79
CA ASP A 297 -1.05 2.81 18.98
C ASP A 297 -2.11 3.74 19.59
N VAL A 298 -3.39 3.45 19.32
CA VAL A 298 -4.54 4.19 19.84
C VAL A 298 -5.66 3.23 20.24
N LEU A 299 -6.21 3.43 21.44
CA LEU A 299 -7.41 2.74 21.91
C LEU A 299 -8.63 3.65 21.84
N LEU A 300 -9.68 3.17 21.17
CA LEU A 300 -11.00 3.80 21.12
C LEU A 300 -11.94 3.06 22.07
N LEU A 301 -12.29 3.72 23.18
CA LEU A 301 -13.13 3.16 24.22
C LEU A 301 -14.60 3.51 23.94
N LEU A 302 -15.41 2.48 23.70
CA LEU A 302 -16.86 2.59 23.48
C LEU A 302 -17.60 2.09 24.71
N CYS A 303 -18.57 2.87 25.18
CA CYS A 303 -19.43 2.50 26.29
C CYS A 303 -20.84 3.07 26.09
N ALA A 304 -21.82 2.47 26.76
CA ALA A 304 -23.17 3.03 26.80
C ALA A 304 -23.18 4.34 27.63
N PRO A 305 -24.15 5.24 27.37
CA PRO A 305 -24.33 6.44 28.18
C PRO A 305 -24.39 6.12 29.67
N GLY A 306 -23.54 6.78 30.47
CA GLY A 306 -23.47 6.59 31.93
C GLY A 306 -22.47 5.55 32.42
N GLN A 307 -21.87 4.73 31.54
CA GLN A 307 -20.87 3.71 31.92
C GLN A 307 -19.42 4.20 31.80
N ALA A 308 -19.20 5.40 31.27
CA ALA A 308 -17.87 5.94 31.00
C ALA A 308 -16.98 5.99 32.26
N ALA A 309 -17.51 6.41 33.40
CA ALA A 309 -16.74 6.57 34.64
C ALA A 309 -16.28 5.23 35.25
N GLU A 310 -17.04 4.16 35.03
CA GLU A 310 -16.71 2.81 35.47
C GLU A 310 -15.63 2.20 34.58
N LEU A 311 -15.81 2.29 33.26
CA LEU A 311 -14.81 1.88 32.28
C LEU A 311 -13.49 2.66 32.43
N MET A 312 -13.56 3.96 32.78
CA MET A 312 -12.38 4.79 33.08
C MET A 312 -11.59 4.25 34.27
N ARG A 313 -12.27 3.84 35.35
CA ARG A 313 -11.61 3.25 36.51
C ARG A 313 -10.98 1.92 36.17
N GLU A 314 -11.69 1.06 35.46
CA GLU A 314 -11.17 -0.25 35.04
C GLU A 314 -9.95 -0.08 34.12
N PHE A 315 -10.04 0.79 33.12
CA PHE A 315 -8.95 1.04 32.17
C PHE A 315 -7.74 1.73 32.83
N SER A 316 -7.97 2.67 33.75
CA SER A 316 -6.88 3.31 34.50
C SER A 316 -6.19 2.34 35.44
N ALA A 317 -6.94 1.43 36.07
CA ALA A 317 -6.38 0.35 36.88
C ALA A 317 -5.57 -0.64 36.03
N LEU A 318 -6.01 -0.91 34.79
CA LEU A 318 -5.27 -1.70 33.79
C LEU A 318 -3.95 -1.02 33.38
N CYS A 319 -3.97 0.27 33.04
CA CYS A 319 -2.76 1.03 32.69
C CYS A 319 -1.77 1.19 33.85
N ALA A 320 -2.26 1.18 35.09
CA ALA A 320 -1.40 1.24 36.28
C ALA A 320 -0.65 -0.08 36.56
N GLN A 321 -1.11 -1.20 35.98
CA GLN A 321 -0.51 -2.53 36.13
C GLN A 321 0.44 -2.90 34.98
N ASP A 322 0.39 -2.19 33.86
CA ASP A 322 1.18 -2.50 32.67
C ASP A 322 1.56 -1.22 31.90
N SER A 323 2.86 -0.90 31.86
CA SER A 323 3.39 0.35 31.27
C SER A 323 3.36 0.37 29.74
N ASP A 324 3.06 -0.77 29.12
CA ASP A 324 3.06 -0.97 27.66
C ASP A 324 1.70 -0.70 27.01
N LEU A 325 0.67 -0.32 27.78
CA LEU A 325 -0.61 0.14 27.22
C LEU A 325 -0.47 1.56 26.64
N PRO A 326 -1.10 1.86 25.50
CA PRO A 326 -0.91 3.14 24.83
C PRO A 326 -1.37 4.31 25.70
N SER A 327 -0.49 5.31 25.85
CA SER A 327 -0.72 6.54 26.63
C SER A 327 -1.85 7.43 26.09
N ARG A 328 -2.47 7.06 24.97
CA ARG A 328 -3.53 7.82 24.28
C ARG A 328 -4.79 6.98 24.11
N ALA A 329 -5.75 7.18 25.01
CA ALA A 329 -7.10 6.66 24.90
C ALA A 329 -8.08 7.77 24.49
N LEU A 330 -8.94 7.49 23.50
CA LEU A 330 -9.98 8.40 23.02
C LEU A 330 -11.35 7.82 23.35
N TRP A 331 -12.21 8.64 23.95
CA TRP A 331 -13.52 8.23 24.47
C TRP A 331 -14.63 8.59 23.49
N ILE A 332 -15.45 7.60 23.14
CA ILE A 332 -16.62 7.80 22.30
C ILE A 332 -17.84 7.26 23.06
N SER A 333 -18.68 8.17 23.56
CA SER A 333 -20.03 7.81 24.01
C SER A 333 -20.91 7.65 22.78
N THR A 334 -21.52 6.48 22.64
CA THR A 334 -22.57 6.23 21.64
C THR A 334 -23.89 6.84 22.06
#